data_AF-A0A850JK72-F1
#
_entry.id   AF-A0A850JK72-F1
#
_cell.length_a   1.000
_cell.length_b   1.000
_cell.length_c   1.000
_cell.angle_alpha   90.00
_cell.angle_beta   90.00
_cell.angle_gamma   90.00
#
_symmetry.space_group_name_H-M   'P 1'
#
loop_
_entity.id
_entity.type
_entity.pdbx_description
1 polymer ?
#
loop_
_entity_poly.entity_id
_entity_poly.type
_entity_poly.pdbx_seq_one_letter_code
_entity_poly.pdbx_strand_id
1 'polypeptide(L)'
;MSTVELSFSALPVHVRTARLIVTAVARRSGVAEPLLDEVRLAVGEACSRAVEAHRRHCPDEPVRLELSGADRRFEVTVSDTVPGDDTPGDLQTAVDADEFEYGGWGEGTAELGLAGMAGIDDDVETGHSTHSPGHAT
;
A
#
# COMPACT_ATOMS: atom_id res chain seq x y z
N MET A 1 -16.37 -1.41 10.12
CA MET A 1 -15.16 -0.91 9.44
C MET A 1 -14.48 0.09 10.36
N SER A 2 -13.22 -0.14 10.74
CA SER A 2 -12.42 0.85 11.47
C SER A 2 -11.40 1.47 10.52
N THR A 3 -11.33 2.80 10.49
CA THR A 3 -10.40 3.54 9.63
C THR A 3 -9.44 4.35 10.48
N VAL A 4 -8.16 4.35 10.11
CA VAL A 4 -7.11 5.18 10.71
C VAL A 4 -6.44 5.97 9.59
N GLU A 5 -6.40 7.29 9.75
CA GLU A 5 -5.78 8.19 8.79
C GLU A 5 -4.56 8.86 9.42
N LEU A 6 -3.51 8.99 8.62
CA LEU A 6 -2.24 9.61 8.97
C LEU A 6 -1.85 10.60 7.89
N SER A 7 -1.43 11.78 8.29
CA SER A 7 -0.85 12.78 7.39
C SER A 7 0.47 13.26 7.97
N PHE A 8 1.52 13.28 7.16
CA PHE A 8 2.84 13.69 7.60
C PHE A 8 3.59 14.44 6.49
N SER A 9 4.43 15.40 6.90
CA SER A 9 5.33 16.10 5.97
C SER A 9 6.24 15.11 5.24
N ALA A 10 6.53 15.39 3.97
CA ALA A 10 7.33 14.55 3.07
C ALA A 10 8.83 14.50 3.44
N LEU A 11 9.13 13.96 4.61
CA LEU A 11 10.47 13.79 5.15
C LEU A 11 10.73 12.29 5.39
N PRO A 12 11.88 11.74 4.96
CA PRO A 12 12.20 10.32 5.13
C PRO A 12 12.14 9.81 6.57
N VAL A 13 12.30 10.71 7.55
CA VAL A 13 12.18 10.40 8.98
C VAL A 13 10.80 9.84 9.36
N HIS A 14 9.73 10.25 8.65
CA HIS A 14 8.36 9.82 8.95
C HIS A 14 8.01 8.44 8.40
N VAL A 15 8.76 7.90 7.43
CA VAL A 15 8.51 6.55 6.87
C VAL A 15 8.59 5.48 7.95
N ARG A 16 9.52 5.63 8.90
CA ARG A 16 9.61 4.71 10.04
C ARG A 16 8.38 4.77 10.94
N THR A 17 7.85 5.97 11.17
CA THR A 17 6.63 6.17 11.96
C THR A 17 5.42 5.52 11.27
N ALA A 18 5.28 5.70 9.95
CA ALA A 18 4.24 5.05 9.16
C ALA A 18 4.30 3.51 9.31
N ARG A 19 5.50 2.91 9.21
CA ARG A 19 5.70 1.45 9.40
C ARG A 19 5.32 0.96 10.79
N LEU A 20 5.58 1.75 11.84
CA LEU A 20 5.18 1.39 13.21
C LEU A 20 3.66 1.39 13.37
N ILE A 21 3.01 2.44 12.85
CA ILE A 21 1.57 2.60 13.00
C ILE A 21 0.82 1.56 12.15
N VAL A 22 1.22 1.32 10.90
CA VAL A 22 0.57 0.31 10.05
C VAL A 22 0.64 -1.08 10.67
N THR A 23 1.77 -1.45 11.28
CA THR A 23 1.89 -2.74 11.98
C THR A 23 0.89 -2.81 13.14
N ALA A 24 0.77 -1.74 13.93
CA ALA A 24 -0.13 -1.71 15.08
C ALA A 24 -1.60 -1.81 14.65
N VAL A 25 -1.97 -1.17 13.55
CA VAL A 25 -3.34 -1.25 12.99
C VAL A 25 -3.58 -2.62 12.36
N ALA A 26 -2.66 -3.15 11.54
CA ALA A 26 -2.75 -4.48 10.94
C ALA A 26 -2.95 -5.59 11.99
N ARG A 27 -2.15 -5.56 13.07
CA ARG A 27 -2.30 -6.50 14.21
C ARG A 27 -3.68 -6.39 14.87
N ARG A 28 -4.21 -5.19 15.05
CA ARG A 28 -5.55 -4.97 15.61
C ARG A 28 -6.64 -5.49 14.68
N SER A 29 -6.43 -5.39 13.37
CA SER A 29 -7.33 -5.90 12.34
C SER A 29 -7.26 -7.42 12.16
N GLY A 30 -6.36 -8.10 12.87
CA GLY A 30 -6.24 -9.57 12.84
C GLY A 30 -5.33 -10.11 11.75
N VAL A 31 -4.49 -9.26 11.13
CA VAL A 31 -3.47 -9.70 10.16
C VAL A 31 -2.49 -10.66 10.83
N ALA A 32 -2.21 -11.79 10.17
CA ALA A 32 -1.32 -12.82 10.68
C ALA A 32 0.13 -12.31 10.81
N GLU A 33 0.82 -12.73 11.88
CA GLU A 33 2.19 -12.28 12.18
C GLU A 33 3.18 -12.43 11.00
N PRO A 34 3.15 -13.51 10.19
CA PRO A 34 4.03 -13.63 9.01
C PRO A 34 3.82 -12.55 7.95
N LEU A 35 2.58 -12.08 7.77
CA LEU A 35 2.22 -11.05 6.78
C LEU A 35 2.61 -9.64 7.23
N LEU A 36 2.87 -9.43 8.52
CA LEU A 36 3.20 -8.10 9.03
C LEU A 36 4.52 -7.56 8.48
N ASP A 37 5.49 -8.43 8.21
CA ASP A 37 6.76 -8.02 7.62
C ASP A 37 6.61 -7.62 6.14
N GLU A 38 5.72 -8.28 5.41
CA GLU A 38 5.33 -7.90 4.05
C GLU A 38 4.59 -6.56 4.04
N VAL A 39 3.60 -6.37 4.91
CA VAL A 39 2.89 -5.09 5.07
C VAL A 39 3.88 -3.95 5.39
N ARG A 40 4.83 -4.20 6.30
CA ARG A 40 5.87 -3.20 6.65
C ARG A 40 6.79 -2.87 5.48
N LEU A 41 7.08 -3.83 4.63
CA LEU A 41 7.90 -3.63 3.44
C LEU A 41 7.12 -2.81 2.41
N ALA A 42 5.92 -3.25 2.05
CA ALA A 42 5.04 -2.58 1.08
C ALA A 42 4.76 -1.12 1.46
N VAL A 43 4.36 -0.87 2.70
CA VAL A 43 4.12 0.49 3.21
C VAL A 43 5.41 1.31 3.22
N GLY A 44 6.54 0.68 3.56
CA GLY A 44 7.84 1.32 3.56
C GLY A 44 8.24 1.82 2.18
N GLU A 45 8.08 0.99 1.15
CA GLU A 45 8.38 1.34 -0.23
C GLU A 45 7.42 2.39 -0.77
N ALA A 46 6.10 2.20 -0.59
CA ALA A 46 5.09 3.15 -1.05
C ALA A 46 5.28 4.53 -0.42
N CYS A 47 5.45 4.61 0.91
CA CYS A 47 5.74 5.87 1.58
C CYS A 47 7.07 6.48 1.12
N SER A 48 8.09 5.67 0.85
CA SER A 48 9.39 6.19 0.38
C SER A 48 9.28 6.81 -1.00
N ARG A 49 8.56 6.17 -1.94
CA ARG A 49 8.30 6.70 -3.28
C ARG A 49 7.52 8.00 -3.21
N ALA A 50 6.41 8.03 -2.47
CA ALA A 50 5.60 9.24 -2.28
C ALA A 50 6.41 10.40 -1.68
N VAL A 51 7.23 10.13 -0.65
CA VAL A 51 8.12 11.13 -0.05
C VAL A 51 9.15 11.66 -1.06
N GLU A 52 9.76 10.78 -1.86
CA GLU A 52 10.73 11.19 -2.88
C GLU A 52 10.10 12.09 -3.95
N ALA A 53 8.89 11.74 -4.40
CA ALA A 53 8.15 12.50 -5.39
C ALA A 53 7.72 13.88 -4.83
N HIS A 54 7.16 13.92 -3.61
CA HIS A 54 6.82 15.18 -2.94
C HIS A 54 8.02 16.11 -2.78
N ARG A 55 9.17 15.59 -2.34
CA ARG A 55 10.38 16.41 -2.16
C ARG A 55 10.84 17.08 -3.45
N ARG A 56 10.49 16.54 -4.61
CA ARG A 56 10.84 17.10 -5.93
C ARG A 56 9.80 18.06 -6.46
N HIS A 57 8.51 17.75 -6.26
CA HIS A 57 7.41 18.43 -6.97
C HIS A 57 6.54 19.30 -6.06
N CYS A 58 6.32 18.88 -4.81
CA CYS A 58 5.39 19.52 -3.87
C CYS A 58 5.84 19.30 -2.40
N PRO A 59 6.96 19.90 -1.97
CA PRO A 59 7.57 19.61 -0.67
C PRO A 59 6.73 20.09 0.53
N ASP A 60 5.86 21.07 0.31
CA ASP A 60 4.96 21.63 1.34
C ASP A 60 3.66 20.82 1.49
N GLU A 61 3.37 19.91 0.54
CA GLU A 61 2.19 19.05 0.61
C GLU A 61 2.47 17.79 1.45
N PRO A 62 1.52 17.36 2.30
CA PRO A 62 1.69 16.17 3.13
C PRO A 62 1.44 14.87 2.33
N VAL A 63 2.13 13.81 2.72
CA VAL A 63 1.78 12.44 2.29
C VAL A 63 0.64 11.94 3.17
N ARG A 64 -0.37 11.30 2.56
CA ARG A 64 -1.52 10.73 3.26
C ARG A 64 -1.45 9.21 3.25
N LEU A 65 -1.76 8.61 4.39
CA LEU A 65 -1.81 7.16 4.58
C LEU A 65 -3.14 6.82 5.26
N GLU A 66 -3.96 6.05 4.56
CA GLU A 66 -5.26 5.57 5.03
C GLU A 66 -5.17 4.06 5.28
N LEU A 67 -5.66 3.62 6.43
CA LEU A 67 -5.61 2.24 6.89
C LEU A 67 -7.02 1.80 7.24
N SER A 68 -7.53 0.78 6.54
CA SER A 68 -8.89 0.31 6.68
C SER A 68 -8.91 -1.16 7.12
N GLY A 69 -9.74 -1.48 8.10
CA GLY A 69 -9.93 -2.86 8.59
C GLY A 69 -11.40 -3.23 8.62
N ALA A 70 -11.78 -4.27 7.87
CA ALA A 70 -13.13 -4.84 7.86
C ALA A 70 -13.11 -6.31 7.43
N ASP A 71 -13.88 -7.16 8.11
CA ASP A 71 -14.20 -8.53 7.66
C ASP A 71 -13.00 -9.37 7.18
N ARG A 72 -11.93 -9.38 7.98
CA ARG A 72 -10.61 -10.03 7.73
C ARG A 72 -9.77 -9.41 6.61
N ARG A 73 -10.20 -8.32 6.01
CA ARG A 73 -9.39 -7.53 5.07
C ARG A 73 -8.75 -6.36 5.78
N PHE A 74 -7.48 -6.14 5.44
CA PHE A 74 -6.72 -4.98 5.84
C PHE A 74 -6.23 -4.27 4.59
N GLU A 75 -6.63 -3.02 4.43
CA GLU A 75 -6.35 -2.19 3.27
C GLU A 75 -5.47 -1.02 3.68
N VAL A 76 -4.56 -0.65 2.78
CA VAL A 76 -3.61 0.43 2.96
C VAL A 76 -3.59 1.26 1.69
N THR A 77 -3.89 2.55 1.81
CA THR A 77 -3.82 3.49 0.69
C THR A 77 -2.78 4.57 1.00
N VAL A 78 -1.83 4.77 0.09
CA VAL A 78 -0.85 5.86 0.16
C VAL A 78 -1.18 6.85 -0.95
N SER A 79 -1.47 8.10 -0.59
CA SER A 79 -1.82 9.15 -1.55
C SER A 79 -0.81 10.28 -1.51
N ASP A 80 -0.45 10.74 -2.70
CA ASP A 80 0.47 11.85 -2.94
C ASP A 80 -0.20 12.87 -3.89
N THR A 81 0.30 14.12 -3.92
CA THR A 81 -0.28 15.26 -4.66
C THR A 81 0.61 15.66 -5.84
N VAL A 82 1.43 14.74 -6.36
CA VAL A 82 2.41 15.05 -7.40
C VAL A 82 1.72 15.20 -8.75
N PRO A 83 1.84 16.36 -9.43
CA PRO A 83 1.19 16.57 -10.71
C PRO A 83 1.83 15.69 -11.81
N GLY A 84 1.06 14.80 -12.42
CA GLY A 84 1.46 14.05 -13.62
C GLY A 84 2.09 12.68 -13.37
N ASP A 85 2.16 12.22 -12.12
CA ASP A 85 2.28 10.79 -11.83
C ASP A 85 0.86 10.22 -11.65
N ASP A 86 0.09 10.18 -12.73
CA ASP A 86 -1.17 9.41 -12.82
C ASP A 86 -0.88 7.90 -12.87
N THR A 87 0.19 7.45 -12.22
CA THR A 87 0.40 6.06 -11.85
C THR A 87 -0.08 5.98 -10.41
N PRO A 88 -1.30 5.48 -10.15
CA PRO A 88 -1.68 5.17 -8.78
C PRO A 88 -0.59 4.27 -8.23
N GLY A 89 0.08 4.67 -7.16
CA GLY A 89 0.73 3.75 -6.24
C GLY A 89 -0.35 2.93 -5.51
N ASP A 90 -1.31 2.38 -6.24
CA ASP A 90 -2.39 1.55 -5.74
C ASP A 90 -1.81 0.15 -5.57
N LEU A 91 -1.03 0.00 -4.52
CA LEU A 91 -0.77 -1.32 -3.98
C LEU A 91 -1.99 -1.73 -3.17
N GLN A 92 -3.06 -2.14 -3.87
CA GLN A 92 -4.09 -2.99 -3.28
C GLN A 92 -3.47 -4.35 -2.96
N THR A 93 -2.78 -4.43 -1.83
CA THR A 93 -2.35 -5.73 -1.29
C THR A 93 -3.54 -6.34 -0.54
N ALA A 94 -4.46 -6.96 -1.29
CA ALA A 94 -5.45 -7.84 -0.72
C ALA A 94 -4.77 -9.18 -0.42
N VAL A 95 -4.37 -9.38 0.84
CA VAL A 95 -3.91 -10.69 1.31
C VAL A 95 -5.13 -11.51 1.73
N ASP A 96 -5.50 -12.49 0.90
CA ASP A 96 -6.50 -13.49 1.25
C ASP A 96 -5.91 -14.50 2.25
N ALA A 97 -6.60 -14.70 3.36
CA ALA A 97 -6.11 -15.47 4.51
C ALA A 97 -6.16 -17.00 4.31
N ASP A 98 -6.67 -17.48 3.17
CA ASP A 98 -6.96 -18.89 2.91
C ASP A 98 -6.00 -19.57 1.90
N GLU A 99 -5.05 -18.84 1.28
CA GLU A 99 -4.26 -19.37 0.15
C GLU A 99 -2.84 -19.88 0.50
N PHE A 100 -2.62 -20.40 1.71
CA PHE A 100 -1.32 -20.98 2.11
C PHE A 100 -1.44 -22.41 2.67
N GLU A 101 -2.36 -23.21 2.13
CA GLU A 101 -2.34 -24.66 2.35
C GLU A 101 -1.49 -25.38 1.28
N TYR A 102 -0.39 -25.99 1.74
CA TYR A 102 0.51 -26.93 1.05
C TYR A 102 1.55 -26.39 0.05
N GLY A 103 2.77 -26.18 0.56
CA GLY A 103 4.00 -26.07 -0.24
C GLY A 103 5.26 -26.32 0.59
N GLY A 104 5.32 -27.44 1.32
CA GLY A 104 6.49 -27.79 2.13
C GLY A 104 7.71 -28.15 1.28
N TRP A 105 8.83 -27.44 1.47
CA TRP A 105 10.20 -27.84 1.10
C TRP A 105 11.12 -27.17 2.13
N GLY A 106 11.97 -27.87 2.89
CA GLY A 106 12.93 -28.85 2.42
C GLY A 106 14.22 -28.12 2.10
N GLU A 107 15.24 -28.29 2.96
CA GLU A 107 16.60 -27.74 2.80
C GLU A 107 17.20 -28.03 1.41
N GLY A 108 17.94 -27.07 0.83
CA GLY A 108 18.88 -27.36 -0.25
C GLY A 108 19.13 -26.25 -1.26
N THR A 109 20.23 -25.52 -1.06
CA THR A 109 21.19 -24.96 -2.05
C THR A 109 20.75 -24.63 -3.50
N ALA A 110 20.98 -23.36 -3.85
CA ALA A 110 21.58 -22.83 -5.09
C ALA A 110 20.92 -23.09 -6.46
N GLU A 111 21.19 -22.13 -7.36
CA GLU A 111 21.09 -22.19 -8.83
C GLU A 111 19.90 -21.43 -9.46
N LEU A 112 20.26 -20.69 -10.51
CA LEU A 112 19.46 -19.73 -11.26
C LEU A 112 18.32 -20.42 -12.02
N GLY A 113 17.16 -19.77 -12.11
CA GLY A 113 16.10 -20.22 -13.01
C GLY A 113 14.91 -19.26 -13.06
N LEU A 114 14.96 -18.29 -13.97
CA LEU A 114 13.79 -17.58 -14.47
C LEU A 114 12.77 -18.61 -14.99
N ALA A 115 11.67 -18.81 -14.29
CA ALA A 115 10.53 -19.57 -14.77
C ALA A 115 9.23 -19.03 -14.19
N GLY A 116 8.36 -18.56 -15.09
CA GLY A 116 6.91 -18.63 -14.93
C GLY A 116 6.26 -17.60 -14.01
N MET A 117 6.00 -16.39 -14.52
CA MET A 117 4.77 -15.71 -14.13
C MET A 117 3.67 -16.21 -15.06
N ALA A 118 3.01 -17.29 -14.63
CA ALA A 118 1.69 -17.65 -15.11
C ALA A 118 0.73 -16.53 -14.70
N GLY A 119 -0.09 -16.10 -15.65
CA GLY A 119 -0.98 -14.97 -15.49
C GLY A 119 -2.08 -15.20 -14.47
N ILE A 120 -2.51 -14.10 -13.89
CA ILE A 120 -3.85 -13.90 -13.36
C ILE A 120 -4.29 -12.52 -13.83
N ASP A 121 -5.24 -12.57 -14.76
CA ASP A 121 -6.09 -11.49 -15.19
C ASP A 121 -7.20 -11.42 -14.15
N ASP A 122 -7.37 -10.29 -13.47
CA ASP A 122 -8.66 -9.97 -12.86
C ASP A 122 -8.94 -8.48 -13.01
N ASP A 123 -10.21 -8.21 -13.29
CA ASP A 123 -10.77 -7.04 -13.95
C ASP A 123 -10.92 -5.91 -12.93
N VAL A 124 -10.20 -4.79 -13.10
CA VAL A 124 -10.37 -3.60 -12.26
C VAL A 124 -11.18 -2.56 -13.03
N GLU A 125 -12.48 -2.55 -12.78
CA GLU A 125 -13.39 -1.49 -13.22
C GLU A 125 -13.16 -0.22 -12.38
N THR A 126 -12.59 0.81 -13.00
CA THR A 126 -12.37 2.13 -12.39
C THR A 126 -13.55 3.07 -12.70
N GLY A 127 -14.44 3.25 -11.73
CA GLY A 127 -15.52 4.24 -11.80
C GLY A 127 -15.03 5.66 -11.52
N HIS A 128 -15.00 6.50 -12.56
CA HIS A 128 -14.70 7.94 -12.44
C HIS A 128 -15.95 8.73 -12.06
N SER A 129 -15.90 9.53 -10.98
CA SER A 129 -16.88 10.60 -10.71
C SER A 129 -16.16 11.95 -10.77
N THR A 130 -16.22 12.61 -11.92
CA THR A 130 -15.71 13.98 -12.07
C THR A 130 -16.71 14.97 -11.49
N HIS A 131 -16.37 15.56 -10.34
CA HIS A 131 -17.10 16.71 -9.81
C HIS A 131 -16.76 17.94 -10.65
N SER A 132 -17.68 18.35 -11.52
CA SER A 132 -17.55 19.54 -12.36
C SER A 132 -17.79 20.82 -11.53
N PRO A 133 -16.90 21.82 -11.53
CA PRO A 133 -17.18 23.10 -10.88
C PRO A 133 -18.07 23.95 -11.79
N GLY A 134 -19.22 24.37 -11.26
CA GLY A 134 -20.20 25.19 -11.97
C GLY A 134 -19.62 26.52 -12.42
N HIS A 135 -19.77 26.81 -13.72
CA HIS A 135 -19.54 28.12 -14.30
C HIS A 135 -20.87 28.88 -14.29
N ALA A 136 -21.04 29.81 -13.35
CA ALA A 136 -22.11 30.81 -13.39
C ALA A 136 -21.49 32.15 -13.79
N THR A 137 -21.83 32.62 -14.98
CA THR A 137 -21.72 34.02 -15.41
C THR A 137 -23.11 34.49 -15.75
#